data_AF-A0A0Q8RPM3-F1
#
_entry.id   AF-A0A0Q8RPM3-F1
#
_cell.length_a   1.000
_cell.length_b   1.000
_cell.length_c   1.000
_cell.angle_alpha   90.00
_cell.angle_beta   90.00
_cell.angle_gamma   90.00
#
_symmetry.space_group_name_H-M   'P 1'
#
loop_
_entity.id
_entity.type
_entity.pdbx_description
1 polymer ?
#
loop_
_entity_poly.entity_id
_entity_poly.type
_entity_poly.pdbx_seq_one_letter_code
_entity_poly.pdbx_strand_id
1 'polypeptide(L)'
;MAESLQITCDATTVGDDGIMYLHESMFSGLFDLPNNHAEIVARLHPAKRKLFDALVAGERVEAEARDQSGAVVKVPLDHDVTVHVNQRYGGVRRFSYASIIAKHARAYGEVQARGFDSNCEPVIRQMPDRSFRIIFNTMPPRGNALGASFNMDHFGACMTKLTASKMTWDDRDVFHLPSATEAEIRAILQFLLSYGKD
;
A
#
# COMPACT_ATOMS: atom_id res chain seq x y z
N MET A 1 -6.93 -16.22 -18.64
CA MET A 1 -7.48 -14.85 -18.72
C MET A 1 -6.66 -14.01 -17.74
N ALA A 2 -6.11 -12.87 -18.17
CA ALA A 2 -5.42 -11.97 -17.23
C ALA A 2 -6.46 -11.46 -16.22
N GLU A 3 -6.20 -11.63 -14.92
CA GLU A 3 -7.06 -11.06 -13.88
C GLU A 3 -7.15 -9.55 -14.05
N SER A 4 -8.37 -9.01 -14.10
CA SER A 4 -8.59 -7.57 -14.05
C SER A 4 -8.14 -7.05 -12.68
N LEU A 5 -7.12 -6.20 -12.65
CA LEU A 5 -6.65 -5.53 -11.44
C LEU A 5 -7.45 -4.25 -11.24
N GLN A 6 -8.25 -4.18 -10.18
CA GLN A 6 -8.88 -2.93 -9.76
C GLN A 6 -7.94 -2.19 -8.80
N ILE A 7 -7.56 -0.97 -9.17
CA ILE A 7 -6.65 -0.14 -8.37
C ILE A 7 -7.37 1.15 -8.03
N THR A 8 -7.45 1.45 -6.73
CA THR A 8 -7.96 2.71 -6.21
C THR A 8 -6.77 3.62 -5.94
N CYS A 9 -6.71 4.77 -6.61
CA CYS A 9 -5.75 5.84 -6.35
C CYS A 9 -6.49 7.10 -5.89
N ASP A 10 -5.79 8.04 -5.28
CA ASP A 10 -6.41 9.25 -4.73
C ASP A 10 -6.94 10.19 -5.81
N ALA A 11 -6.21 10.28 -6.94
CA ALA A 11 -6.66 11.03 -8.10
C ALA A 11 -6.14 10.43 -9.41
N THR A 12 -6.88 10.67 -10.49
CA THR A 12 -6.43 10.42 -11.86
C THR A 12 -6.55 11.71 -12.65
N THR A 13 -5.51 12.08 -13.40
CA THR A 13 -5.56 13.25 -14.30
C THR A 13 -5.07 12.85 -15.68
N VAL A 14 -5.75 13.30 -16.73
CA VAL A 14 -5.18 13.22 -18.08
C VAL A 14 -4.37 14.48 -18.31
N GLY A 15 -3.08 14.35 -18.61
CA GLY A 15 -2.22 15.50 -18.90
C GLY A 15 -2.47 16.07 -20.29
N ASP A 16 -1.89 17.24 -20.57
CA ASP A 16 -1.98 17.92 -21.87
C ASP A 16 -1.31 17.13 -23.01
N ASP A 17 -0.50 16.13 -22.66
CA ASP A 17 0.12 15.13 -23.55
C ASP A 17 -0.81 13.95 -23.90
N GLY A 18 -2.03 13.92 -23.35
CA GLY A 18 -3.00 12.84 -23.54
C GLY A 18 -2.72 11.59 -22.69
N ILE A 19 -1.78 11.66 -21.75
CA ILE A 19 -1.38 10.54 -20.90
C ILE A 19 -2.22 10.54 -19.61
N MET A 20 -2.66 9.36 -19.17
CA MET A 20 -3.36 9.20 -17.89
C MET A 20 -2.34 9.05 -16.75
N TYR A 21 -2.32 10.02 -15.85
CA TYR A 21 -1.53 10.04 -14.63
C TYR A 21 -2.34 9.50 -13.47
N LEU A 22 -1.82 8.47 -12.80
CA LEU A 22 -2.34 7.97 -11.53
C LEU A 22 -1.61 8.68 -10.39
N HIS A 23 -2.33 9.43 -9.56
CA HIS A 23 -1.79 10.13 -8.41
C HIS A 23 -2.10 9.36 -7.13
N GLU A 24 -1.04 9.09 -6.39
CA GLU A 24 -1.09 8.46 -5.08
C GLU A 24 -0.46 9.40 -4.06
N SER A 25 -1.23 9.79 -3.04
CA SER A 25 -0.75 10.61 -1.93
C SER A 25 -0.34 9.70 -0.78
N MET A 26 0.96 9.68 -0.49
CA MET A 26 1.47 8.97 0.67
C MET A 26 1.47 9.91 1.88
N PHE A 27 0.53 9.75 2.81
CA PHE A 27 0.52 10.49 4.07
C PHE A 27 1.10 9.64 5.21
N SER A 28 1.61 10.27 6.25
CA SER A 28 2.03 9.59 7.48
C SER A 28 2.02 10.57 8.63
N GLY A 29 1.34 10.21 9.73
CA GLY A 29 1.29 11.05 10.92
C GLY A 29 2.61 11.13 11.69
N LEU A 30 3.50 10.14 11.51
CA LEU A 30 4.80 10.07 12.20
C LEU A 30 5.99 10.40 11.29
N PHE A 31 5.83 10.18 9.99
CA PHE A 31 6.87 10.32 8.99
C PHE A 31 6.38 11.25 7.88
N ASP A 32 6.05 12.49 8.24
CA ASP A 32 5.73 13.60 7.32
C ASP A 32 6.87 13.92 6.30
N LEU A 33 7.85 13.02 6.18
CA LEU A 33 9.14 13.13 5.51
C LEU A 33 9.72 11.80 5.02
N PRO A 34 9.01 10.89 4.33
CA PRO A 34 9.69 9.75 3.71
C PRO A 34 10.41 10.25 2.45
N ASN A 35 11.38 11.17 2.61
CA ASN A 35 12.35 11.51 1.57
C ASN A 35 13.33 10.35 1.33
N ASN A 36 13.36 9.37 2.23
CA ASN A 36 14.11 8.15 2.05
C ASN A 36 13.34 7.23 1.12
N HIS A 37 13.93 6.90 -0.05
CA HIS A 37 13.38 5.95 -1.01
C HIS A 37 12.97 4.62 -0.34
N ALA A 38 13.71 4.20 0.69
CA ALA A 38 13.39 2.97 1.39
C ALA A 38 12.03 3.02 2.12
N GLU A 39 11.70 4.17 2.72
CA GLU A 39 10.43 4.40 3.42
C GLU A 39 9.28 4.62 2.44
N ILE A 40 9.55 5.19 1.26
CA ILE A 40 8.55 5.29 0.19
C ILE A 40 8.11 3.88 -0.21
N VAL A 41 9.04 2.98 -0.53
CA VAL A 41 8.71 1.59 -0.88
C VAL A 41 8.00 0.89 0.28
N ALA A 42 8.42 1.14 1.52
CA ALA A 42 7.84 0.55 2.71
C ALA A 42 6.33 0.70 2.79
N ARG A 43 5.82 1.84 2.32
CA ARG A 43 4.41 2.21 2.43
C ARG A 43 3.61 1.89 1.18
N LEU A 44 4.27 1.63 0.05
CA LEU A 44 3.55 1.30 -1.17
C LEU A 44 2.73 0.02 -0.96
N HIS A 45 1.44 0.21 -1.12
CA HIS A 45 0.45 -0.83 -1.06
C HIS A 45 0.82 -1.98 -2.02
N PRO A 46 0.88 -3.25 -1.57
CA PRO A 46 1.25 -4.41 -2.38
C PRO A 46 0.58 -4.49 -3.76
N ALA A 47 -0.73 -4.25 -3.86
CA ALA A 47 -1.43 -4.24 -5.15
C ALA A 47 -0.96 -3.11 -6.11
N LYS A 48 -0.69 -1.91 -5.57
CA LYS A 48 -0.15 -0.77 -6.35
C LYS A 48 1.27 -1.07 -6.78
N ARG A 49 2.08 -1.61 -5.86
CA ARG A 49 3.43 -2.09 -6.15
C ARG A 49 3.45 -3.08 -7.31
N LYS A 50 2.55 -4.08 -7.32
CA LYS A 50 2.45 -5.05 -8.41
C LYS A 50 2.16 -4.39 -9.76
N LEU A 51 1.23 -3.42 -9.81
CA LEU A 51 0.98 -2.65 -11.03
C LEU A 51 2.22 -1.86 -11.45
N PHE A 52 2.79 -1.09 -10.53
CA PHE A 52 3.91 -0.20 -10.85
C PHE A 52 5.14 -0.98 -11.31
N ASP A 53 5.41 -2.13 -10.70
CA ASP A 53 6.45 -3.06 -11.14
C ASP A 53 6.19 -3.56 -12.57
N ALA A 54 4.94 -3.90 -12.93
CA ALA A 54 4.56 -4.30 -14.29
C ALA A 54 4.73 -3.17 -15.32
N LEU A 55 4.28 -1.95 -14.98
CA LEU A 55 4.42 -0.77 -15.84
C LEU A 55 5.89 -0.46 -16.12
N VAL A 56 6.74 -0.42 -15.08
CA VAL A 56 8.18 -0.14 -15.23
C VAL A 56 8.93 -1.29 -15.91
N ALA A 57 8.44 -2.53 -15.83
CA ALA A 57 8.95 -3.65 -16.62
C ALA A 57 8.59 -3.55 -18.12
N GLY A 58 7.76 -2.58 -18.51
CA GLY A 58 7.30 -2.38 -19.88
C GLY A 58 6.13 -3.29 -20.28
N GLU A 59 5.42 -3.86 -19.31
CA GLU A 59 4.20 -4.61 -19.59
C GLU A 59 3.09 -3.67 -20.08
N ARG A 60 2.39 -4.08 -21.14
CA ARG A 60 1.24 -3.33 -21.63
C ARG A 60 0.05 -3.54 -20.69
N VAL A 61 -0.23 -2.53 -19.87
CA VAL A 61 -1.42 -2.47 -19.02
C VAL A 61 -2.43 -1.50 -19.61
N GLU A 62 -3.71 -1.87 -19.60
CA GLU A 62 -4.81 -1.05 -20.12
C GLU A 62 -5.84 -0.81 -19.01
N ALA A 63 -6.36 0.42 -18.94
CA ALA A 63 -7.44 0.81 -18.03
C ALA A 63 -8.71 1.13 -18.82
N GLU A 64 -9.87 0.86 -18.23
CA GLU A 64 -11.16 1.25 -18.82
C GLU A 64 -11.45 2.73 -18.49
N ALA A 65 -11.70 3.53 -19.53
CA ALA A 65 -12.08 4.93 -19.42
C ALA A 65 -13.32 5.22 -20.27
N ARG A 66 -14.02 6.33 -19.98
CA ARG A 66 -15.11 6.80 -20.86
C ARG A 66 -14.56 7.84 -21.83
N ASP A 67 -14.85 7.68 -23.11
CA ASP A 67 -14.54 8.68 -24.12
C ASP A 67 -15.53 9.86 -24.10
N GLN A 68 -15.33 10.83 -25.01
CA GLN A 68 -16.19 12.01 -25.14
C GLN A 68 -17.64 11.67 -25.52
N SER A 69 -17.89 10.49 -26.10
CA SER A 69 -19.22 9.98 -26.44
C SER A 69 -19.87 9.21 -25.29
N GLY A 70 -19.14 8.99 -24.19
CA GLY A 70 -19.57 8.21 -23.03
C GLY A 70 -19.38 6.70 -23.18
N ALA A 71 -18.76 6.23 -24.27
CA ALA A 71 -18.45 4.82 -24.49
C ALA A 71 -17.26 4.38 -23.64
N VAL A 72 -17.31 3.14 -23.13
CA VAL A 72 -16.19 2.54 -22.39
C VAL A 72 -15.13 2.08 -23.40
N VAL A 73 -13.95 2.64 -23.29
CA VAL A 73 -12.78 2.33 -24.12
C VAL A 73 -11.63 1.85 -23.24
N LYS A 74 -10.74 1.02 -23.80
CA LYS A 74 -9.50 0.63 -23.14
C LYS A 74 -8.39 1.58 -23.54
N VAL A 75 -7.74 2.19 -22.56
CA VAL A 75 -6.66 3.14 -22.75
C VAL A 75 -5.39 2.53 -22.17
N PRO A 76 -4.29 2.44 -22.95
CA PRO A 76 -3.02 1.98 -22.40
C PRO A 76 -2.52 2.97 -21.34
N LEU A 77 -1.96 2.43 -20.26
CA LEU A 77 -1.28 3.23 -19.23
C LEU A 77 0.16 3.50 -19.66
N ASP A 78 0.69 4.65 -19.27
CA ASP A 78 2.11 4.95 -19.42
C ASP A 78 2.95 4.00 -18.56
N HIS A 79 4.14 3.68 -19.05
CA HIS A 79 5.13 2.87 -18.35
C HIS A 79 5.89 3.69 -17.28
N ASP A 80 5.69 5.01 -17.21
CA ASP A 80 6.22 5.83 -16.12
C ASP A 80 5.24 5.97 -14.94
N VAL A 81 5.80 5.92 -13.73
CA VAL A 81 5.06 6.12 -12.49
C VAL A 81 5.81 7.17 -11.68
N THR A 82 5.17 8.32 -11.44
CA THR A 82 5.74 9.39 -10.62
C THR A 82 5.16 9.35 -9.21
N VAL A 83 6.03 9.28 -8.20
CA VAL A 83 5.68 9.36 -6.79
C VAL A 83 5.88 10.78 -6.28
N HIS A 84 4.82 11.35 -5.69
CA HIS A 84 4.84 12.67 -5.07
C HIS A 84 5.01 12.55 -3.56
N VAL A 85 6.00 13.26 -3.01
CA VAL A 85 6.31 13.23 -1.57
C VAL A 85 6.37 14.66 -1.04
N ASN A 86 5.66 14.91 0.06
CA ASN A 86 5.68 16.20 0.74
C ASN A 86 7.05 16.48 1.37
N GLN A 87 7.49 17.73 1.32
CA GLN A 87 8.73 18.18 1.94
C GLN A 87 8.48 18.85 3.29
N ARG A 88 9.44 18.73 4.22
CA ARG A 88 9.37 19.31 5.58
C ARG A 88 9.05 20.78 5.63
N TYR A 89 9.60 21.51 4.67
CA TYR A 89 9.56 22.95 4.63
C TYR A 89 8.46 23.45 3.68
N GLY A 90 7.51 22.58 3.34
CA GLY A 90 6.49 22.82 2.33
C GLY A 90 6.97 22.46 0.92
N GLY A 91 6.00 22.19 0.03
CA GLY A 91 6.24 21.77 -1.35
C GLY A 91 6.21 20.25 -1.55
N VAL A 92 6.29 19.84 -2.82
CA VAL A 92 6.23 18.44 -3.25
C VAL A 92 7.48 18.11 -4.05
N ARG A 93 8.15 17.03 -3.67
CA ARG A 93 9.22 16.42 -4.44
C ARG A 93 8.66 15.27 -5.28
N ARG A 94 9.12 15.15 -6.52
CA ARG A 94 8.73 14.09 -7.45
C ARG A 94 9.87 13.10 -7.63
N PHE A 95 9.55 11.82 -7.67
CA PHE A 95 10.50 10.74 -7.94
C PHE A 95 9.90 9.80 -9.00
N SER A 96 10.70 9.36 -9.97
CA SER A 96 10.28 8.21 -10.79
C SER A 96 10.34 6.95 -9.94
N TYR A 97 9.29 6.14 -10.01
CA TYR A 97 9.19 4.87 -9.29
C TYR A 97 10.34 3.92 -9.62
N ALA A 98 10.76 3.87 -10.89
CA ALA A 98 11.90 3.06 -11.33
C ALA A 98 13.18 3.40 -10.53
N SER A 99 13.40 4.69 -10.26
CA SER A 99 14.55 5.15 -9.47
C SER A 99 14.46 4.82 -7.98
N ILE A 100 13.24 4.63 -7.47
CA ILE A 100 12.97 4.21 -6.09
C ILE A 100 13.23 2.70 -5.98
N ILE A 101 12.66 1.87 -6.86
CA ILE A 101 12.77 0.41 -6.76
C ILE A 101 14.13 -0.15 -7.15
N ALA A 102 14.84 0.45 -8.13
CA ALA A 102 16.15 -0.05 -8.56
C ALA A 102 17.17 -0.11 -7.41
N LYS A 103 17.00 0.76 -6.39
CA LYS A 103 17.86 0.77 -5.19
C LYS A 103 17.46 -0.25 -4.12
N HIS A 104 16.22 -0.76 -4.14
CA HIS A 104 15.65 -1.45 -2.98
C HIS A 104 14.86 -2.73 -3.27
N ALA A 105 14.62 -3.12 -4.53
CA ALA A 105 13.77 -4.26 -4.88
C ALA A 105 14.18 -5.60 -4.23
N ARG A 106 15.47 -5.77 -3.86
CA ARG A 106 16.00 -6.96 -3.18
C ARG A 106 16.19 -6.82 -1.67
N ALA A 107 16.01 -5.63 -1.10
CA ALA A 107 16.37 -5.36 0.29
C ALA A 107 15.20 -5.59 1.28
N TYR A 108 14.01 -5.94 0.78
CA TYR A 108 12.82 -6.21 1.60
C TYR A 108 12.48 -7.70 1.61
N GLY A 109 12.06 -8.21 2.76
CA GLY A 109 11.34 -9.47 2.86
C GLY A 109 9.84 -9.21 2.96
N GLU A 110 9.01 -9.95 2.24
CA GLU A 110 7.55 -9.82 2.32
C GLU A 110 6.90 -11.19 2.50
N VAL A 111 5.88 -11.24 3.38
CA VAL A 111 5.02 -12.40 3.56
C VAL A 111 3.58 -11.96 3.73
N GLN A 112 2.64 -12.70 3.14
CA GLN A 112 1.21 -12.47 3.34
C GLN A 112 0.78 -12.92 4.74
N ALA A 113 0.12 -12.04 5.48
CA ALA A 113 -0.57 -12.36 6.72
C ALA A 113 -1.95 -12.93 6.40
N ARG A 114 -1.98 -14.22 6.01
CA ARG A 114 -3.19 -14.88 5.51
C ARG A 114 -4.28 -15.01 6.55
N GLY A 115 -5.52 -14.93 6.08
CA GLY A 115 -6.74 -15.20 6.80
C GLY A 115 -7.36 -13.99 7.49
N PHE A 116 -6.92 -12.76 7.23
CA PHE A 116 -7.62 -11.56 7.71
C PHE A 116 -8.71 -11.13 6.74
N ASP A 117 -8.35 -11.00 5.45
CA ASP A 117 -9.27 -10.65 4.37
C ASP A 117 -8.90 -11.46 3.14
N SER A 118 -9.66 -12.52 2.86
CA SER A 118 -9.36 -13.46 1.76
C SER A 118 -9.30 -12.79 0.39
N ASN A 119 -9.92 -11.61 0.24
CA ASN A 119 -9.91 -10.85 -1.01
C ASN A 119 -8.71 -9.90 -1.09
N CYS A 120 -8.11 -9.52 0.05
CA CYS A 120 -7.11 -8.47 0.18
C CYS A 120 -6.20 -8.72 1.40
N GLU A 121 -5.48 -9.85 1.42
CA GLU A 121 -4.68 -10.24 2.58
C GLU A 121 -3.61 -9.20 2.93
N PRO A 122 -3.43 -8.82 4.21
CA PRO A 122 -2.35 -7.92 4.61
C PRO A 122 -0.97 -8.51 4.32
N VAL A 123 0.05 -7.66 4.29
CA VAL A 123 1.46 -8.05 4.10
C VAL A 123 2.28 -7.62 5.30
N ILE A 124 3.12 -8.52 5.80
CA ILE A 124 4.20 -8.19 6.73
C ILE A 124 5.46 -8.01 5.90
N ARG A 125 6.00 -6.79 5.93
CA ARG A 125 7.21 -6.37 5.20
C ARG A 125 8.34 -6.12 6.19
N GLN A 126 9.43 -6.84 6.04
CA GLN A 126 10.69 -6.57 6.74
C GLN A 126 11.50 -5.54 5.95
N MET A 127 11.95 -4.51 6.66
CA MET A 127 12.72 -3.39 6.15
C MET A 127 14.23 -3.66 6.21
N PRO A 128 15.07 -2.94 5.43
CA PRO A 128 16.53 -3.10 5.46
C PRO A 128 17.15 -2.81 6.85
N ASP A 129 16.51 -1.94 7.64
CA ASP A 129 16.90 -1.64 9.02
C ASP A 129 16.39 -2.68 10.03
N ARG A 130 15.79 -3.77 9.55
CA ARG A 130 15.16 -4.87 10.32
C ARG A 130 13.89 -4.50 11.08
N SER A 131 13.36 -3.29 10.91
CA SER A 131 12.01 -2.96 11.34
C SER A 131 10.97 -3.70 10.47
N PHE A 132 9.73 -3.74 10.92
CA PHE A 132 8.62 -4.35 10.19
C PHE A 132 7.52 -3.33 9.92
N ARG A 133 6.84 -3.49 8.80
CA ARG A 133 5.56 -2.85 8.48
C ARG A 133 4.50 -3.93 8.30
N ILE A 134 3.32 -3.72 8.88
CA ILE A 134 2.13 -4.50 8.58
C ILE A 134 1.24 -3.59 7.74
N ILE A 135 1.00 -3.99 6.49
CA ILE A 135 0.35 -3.19 5.47
C ILE A 135 -0.95 -3.89 5.10
N PHE A 136 -2.07 -3.22 5.36
CA PHE A 136 -3.40 -3.74 5.09
C PHE A 136 -3.83 -3.33 3.70
N ASN A 137 -4.21 -4.30 2.87
CA ASN A 137 -4.54 -4.01 1.47
C ASN A 137 -5.92 -3.36 1.28
N THR A 138 -6.76 -3.33 2.29
CA THR A 138 -8.03 -2.59 2.32
C THR A 138 -8.45 -2.47 3.78
N MET A 139 -8.72 -1.25 4.24
CA MET A 139 -9.26 -0.99 5.58
C MET A 139 -10.48 -0.08 5.48
N PRO A 140 -11.65 -0.40 6.07
CA PRO A 140 -12.00 -1.69 6.67
C PRO A 140 -11.82 -2.86 5.69
N PRO A 141 -11.57 -4.10 6.16
CA PRO A 141 -11.39 -5.26 5.29
C PRO A 141 -12.64 -5.50 4.44
N ARG A 142 -12.45 -5.88 3.17
CA ARG A 142 -13.53 -6.17 2.20
C ARG A 142 -14.35 -7.39 2.59
N GLY A 143 -13.71 -8.37 3.21
CA GLY A 143 -14.37 -9.56 3.77
C GLY A 143 -15.32 -9.25 4.93
N ASN A 144 -15.29 -8.03 5.49
CA ASN A 144 -16.29 -7.64 6.48
C ASN A 144 -17.65 -7.45 5.79
N ALA A 145 -18.71 -8.00 6.38
CA ALA A 145 -20.04 -7.97 5.77
C ALA A 145 -20.46 -6.52 5.44
N LEU A 146 -20.96 -6.29 4.23
CA LEU A 146 -21.53 -5.00 3.82
C LEU A 146 -22.59 -4.57 4.86
N GLY A 147 -22.32 -3.48 5.58
CA GLY A 147 -23.20 -2.93 6.63
C GLY A 147 -22.79 -3.27 8.07
N ALA A 148 -21.80 -4.13 8.31
CA ALA A 148 -21.22 -4.33 9.64
C ALA A 148 -20.25 -3.18 9.97
N SER A 149 -20.41 -2.56 11.14
CA SER A 149 -19.51 -1.50 11.58
C SER A 149 -18.14 -2.10 11.94
N PHE A 150 -17.11 -1.81 11.14
CA PHE A 150 -15.73 -2.08 11.54
C PHE A 150 -15.25 -0.95 12.46
N ASN A 151 -14.96 -1.28 13.71
CA ASN A 151 -14.42 -0.29 14.65
C ASN A 151 -12.90 -0.17 14.45
N MET A 152 -12.49 0.77 13.58
CA MET A 152 -11.08 1.06 13.27
C MET A 152 -10.27 1.38 14.53
N ASP A 153 -10.83 2.17 15.46
CA ASP A 153 -10.13 2.59 16.67
C ASP A 153 -9.90 1.41 17.63
N HIS A 154 -10.91 0.55 17.79
CA HIS A 154 -10.76 -0.67 18.58
C HIS A 154 -9.72 -1.61 17.97
N PHE A 155 -9.77 -1.83 16.65
CA PHE A 155 -8.77 -2.64 15.94
C PHE A 155 -7.35 -2.12 16.15
N GLY A 156 -7.13 -0.82 15.92
CA GLY A 156 -5.83 -0.18 16.12
C GLY A 156 -5.34 -0.25 17.57
N ALA A 157 -6.24 -0.05 18.54
CA ALA A 157 -5.92 -0.17 19.96
C ALA A 157 -5.57 -1.61 20.37
N CYS A 158 -6.19 -2.62 19.76
CA CYS A 158 -5.82 -4.02 19.97
C CYS A 158 -4.45 -4.33 19.36
N MET A 159 -4.25 -3.99 18.08
CA MET A 159 -2.99 -4.20 17.34
C MET A 159 -1.78 -3.63 18.09
N THR A 160 -1.86 -2.37 18.52
CA THR A 160 -0.77 -1.68 19.21
C THR A 160 -0.40 -2.31 20.57
N LYS A 161 -1.31 -3.10 21.17
CA LYS A 161 -1.10 -3.80 22.45
C LYS A 161 -0.58 -5.23 22.30
N LEU A 162 -0.53 -5.79 21.08
CA LEU A 162 -0.13 -7.18 20.85
C LEU A 162 1.35 -7.46 21.13
N THR A 163 2.19 -6.43 21.06
CA THR A 163 3.65 -6.58 21.07
C THR A 163 4.30 -5.77 22.17
N ALA A 164 5.30 -6.33 22.82
CA ALA A 164 6.15 -5.61 23.76
C ALA A 164 7.04 -4.58 23.04
N SER A 165 7.34 -4.82 21.77
CA SER A 165 8.20 -3.99 20.90
C SER A 165 7.61 -2.62 20.52
N LYS A 166 6.50 -2.21 21.15
CA LYS A 166 5.80 -0.93 20.95
C LYS A 166 5.41 -0.67 19.49
N MET A 167 4.53 -1.52 18.97
CA MET A 167 3.88 -1.26 17.67
C MET A 167 3.16 0.10 17.69
N THR A 168 3.33 0.87 16.62
CA THR A 168 2.65 2.16 16.41
C THR A 168 1.73 2.08 15.21
N TRP A 169 0.53 2.66 15.33
CA TRP A 169 -0.38 2.85 14.20
C TRP A 169 0.01 4.15 13.49
N ASP A 170 0.55 4.02 12.28
CA ASP A 170 1.27 5.09 11.59
C ASP A 170 0.42 5.78 10.51
N ASP A 171 -0.36 4.98 9.79
CA ASP A 171 -1.38 5.43 8.84
C ASP A 171 -2.60 4.51 8.90
N ARG A 172 -3.71 4.89 8.26
CA ARG A 172 -4.99 4.15 8.25
C ARG A 172 -4.82 2.65 8.07
N ASP A 173 -3.91 2.24 7.19
CA ASP A 173 -3.66 0.87 6.77
C ASP A 173 -2.22 0.39 7.05
N VAL A 174 -1.43 1.13 7.82
CA VAL A 174 -0.03 0.79 8.10
C VAL A 174 0.28 0.82 9.60
N PHE A 175 0.81 -0.30 10.09
CA PHE A 175 1.39 -0.41 11.43
C PHE A 175 2.90 -0.59 11.34
N HIS A 176 3.63 0.07 12.23
CA HIS A 176 5.08 0.03 12.32
C HIS A 176 5.52 -0.71 13.59
N LEU A 177 6.45 -1.64 13.42
CA LEU A 177 7.17 -2.26 14.52
C LEU A 177 8.67 -1.98 14.35
N PRO A 178 9.32 -1.28 15.30
CA PRO A 178 10.77 -1.01 15.25
C PRO A 178 11.61 -2.29 15.22
N SER A 179 11.12 -3.34 15.86
CA SER A 179 11.65 -4.70 15.84
C SER A 179 10.51 -5.67 16.19
N ALA A 180 10.70 -6.96 15.91
CA ALA A 180 9.77 -7.99 16.33
C ALA A 180 10.50 -9.32 16.55
N THR A 181 10.12 -10.03 17.60
CA THR A 181 10.47 -11.44 17.80
C THR A 181 9.55 -12.34 16.99
N GLU A 182 9.95 -13.60 16.77
CA GLU A 182 9.09 -14.58 16.11
C GLU A 182 7.76 -14.78 16.86
N ALA A 183 7.80 -14.77 18.20
CA ALA A 183 6.61 -14.89 19.03
C ALA A 183 5.62 -13.73 18.82
N GLU A 184 6.12 -12.50 18.67
CA GLU A 184 5.29 -11.33 18.36
C GLU A 184 4.67 -11.42 16.98
N ILE A 185 5.44 -11.83 15.96
CA ILE A 185 4.90 -12.07 14.61
C ILE A 185 3.79 -13.14 14.65
N ARG A 186 3.98 -14.23 15.40
CA ARG A 186 2.95 -15.26 15.58
C ARG A 186 1.71 -14.72 16.29
N ALA A 187 1.87 -13.88 17.32
CA ALA A 187 0.74 -13.26 18.03
C ALA A 187 -0.06 -12.33 17.11
N ILE A 188 0.61 -11.55 16.26
CA ILE A 188 -0.02 -10.70 15.25
C ILE A 188 -0.81 -11.54 14.26
N LEU A 189 -0.19 -12.57 13.68
CA LEU A 189 -0.87 -13.44 12.72
C LEU A 189 -2.09 -14.12 13.34
N GLN A 190 -1.96 -14.61 14.58
CA GLN A 190 -3.08 -15.22 15.31
C GLN A 190 -4.23 -14.23 15.56
N PHE A 191 -3.90 -13.01 15.96
CA PHE A 191 -4.90 -11.95 16.15
C PHE A 191 -5.64 -11.64 14.84
N LEU A 192 -4.90 -11.46 13.74
CA LEU A 192 -5.48 -11.20 12.42
C LEU A 192 -6.39 -12.35 11.95
N LEU A 193 -6.03 -13.58 12.28
CA LEU A 193 -6.85 -14.75 11.95
C LEU A 193 -8.17 -14.78 12.72
N SER A 194 -8.21 -14.34 13.98
CA SER A 194 -9.39 -14.46 14.86
C SER A 194 -10.22 -13.18 15.01
N TYR A 195 -9.67 -12.01 14.68
CA TYR A 195 -10.33 -10.73 14.96
C TYR A 195 -11.69 -10.61 14.26
N GLY A 196 -12.75 -10.40 15.04
CA GLY A 196 -14.12 -10.20 14.54
C GLY A 196 -14.79 -11.49 14.02
N LYS A 197 -14.26 -12.67 14.35
CA LYS A 197 -14.80 -13.98 13.93
C LYS A 197 -15.38 -14.82 15.08
N ASP A 198 -15.70 -14.15 16.19
CA ASP A 198 -16.41 -14.74 17.34
C ASP A 198 -17.93 -14.54 17.20
#